data_AF-A0A853GWC0-F1
#
_entry.id   AF-A0A853GWC0-F1
#
_cell.length_a   1.000
_cell.length_b   1.000
_cell.length_c   1.000
_cell.angle_alpha   90.00
_cell.angle_beta   90.00
_cell.angle_gamma   90.00
#
_symmetry.space_group_name_H-M   'P 1'
#
loop_
_entity.id
_entity.type
_entity.pdbx_description
1 polymer ?
#
loop_
_entity_poly.entity_id
_entity_poly.type
_entity_poly.pdbx_seq_one_letter_code
_entity_poly.pdbx_strand_id
1 'polypeptide(L)'
;MERLELTAEIQLAQLREHLQAQRYSCVVTTNYVVNARAFLHALGRKGIDARVVLLTDVDRYLAGLTRRRGQCKLPAMWLRSHRAAVQMLLRLVQGQWPPKTMP
;
A
#
# COMPACT_ATOMS: atom_id res chain seq x y z
N MET A 1 11.43 -12.18 11.30
CA MET A 1 10.53 -11.05 11.01
C MET A 1 11.31 -9.76 10.75
N GLU A 2 12.42 -9.49 11.44
CA GLU A 2 13.27 -8.29 11.28
C GLU A 2 13.58 -7.86 9.84
N ARG A 3 13.95 -8.77 8.93
CA ARG A 3 14.27 -8.40 7.53
C ARG A 3 13.10 -7.78 6.77
N LEU A 4 11.87 -8.23 7.03
CA LEU A 4 10.67 -7.68 6.36
C LEU A 4 10.30 -6.31 6.92
N GLU A 5 10.52 -6.09 8.22
CA GLU A 5 10.25 -4.80 8.87
C GLU A 5 11.24 -3.73 8.41
N LEU A 6 12.54 -4.06 8.36
CA LEU A 6 13.57 -3.17 7.81
C LEU A 6 13.27 -2.82 6.33
N THR A 7 12.86 -3.81 5.54
CA THR A 7 12.48 -3.59 4.14
C THR A 7 11.24 -2.69 4.04
N ALA A 8 10.26 -2.85 4.93
CA ALA A 8 9.05 -2.03 4.96
C ALA A 8 9.36 -0.57 5.28
N GLU A 9 10.22 -0.27 6.25
CA GLU A 9 10.61 1.11 6.57
C GLU A 9 11.33 1.80 5.41
N ILE A 10 12.22 1.08 4.71
CA ILE A 10 12.90 1.60 3.52
C ILE A 10 11.87 1.95 2.42
N GLN A 11 10.90 1.07 2.18
CA GLN A 11 9.86 1.30 1.17
C GLN A 11 8.95 2.49 1.52
N LEU A 12 8.67 2.71 2.80
CA LEU A 12 7.91 3.87 3.27
C LEU A 12 8.69 5.17 3.13
N ALA A 13 10.00 5.15 3.39
CA ALA A 13 10.88 6.29 3.17
C ALA A 13 10.93 6.67 1.68
N GLN A 14 11.09 5.69 0.78
CA GLN A 14 11.04 5.90 -0.67
C GLN A 14 9.70 6.48 -1.14
N LEU A 15 8.58 5.98 -0.60
CA LEU A 15 7.26 6.53 -0.91
C LEU A 15 7.15 7.98 -0.46
N ARG A 16 7.61 8.31 0.74
CA ARG A 16 7.59 9.68 1.27
C ARG A 16 8.41 10.63 0.40
N GLU A 17 9.63 10.24 0.05
CA GLU A 17 10.53 11.02 -0.80
C GLU A 17 9.90 11.25 -2.18
N HIS A 18 9.33 10.19 -2.78
CA HIS A 18 8.65 10.30 -4.07
C HIS A 18 7.47 11.28 -4.03
N LEU A 19 6.65 11.23 -2.98
CA LEU A 19 5.51 12.15 -2.80
C LEU A 19 5.98 13.60 -2.62
N GLN A 20 7.07 13.81 -1.88
CA GLN A 20 7.66 15.14 -1.72
C GLN A 20 8.23 15.68 -3.04
N ALA A 21 8.94 14.84 -3.80
CA ALA A 21 9.49 15.20 -5.11
C ALA A 21 8.40 15.58 -6.11
N GLN A 22 7.25 14.89 -6.06
CA GLN A 22 6.07 15.19 -6.87
C GLN A 22 5.21 16.35 -6.31
N ARG A 23 5.69 17.05 -5.26
CA ARG A 23 5.03 18.21 -4.63
C ARG A 23 3.64 17.92 -4.07
N TYR A 24 3.39 16.70 -3.60
CA TYR A 24 2.18 16.40 -2.84
C TYR A 24 2.15 17.17 -1.52
N SER A 25 0.95 17.52 -1.05
CA SER A 25 0.79 18.20 0.24
C SER A 25 1.21 17.31 1.40
N CYS A 26 1.62 17.91 2.52
CA CYS A 26 2.00 17.17 3.73
C CYS A 26 0.89 16.24 4.21
N VAL A 27 -0.38 16.64 4.08
CA VAL A 27 -1.54 15.83 4.44
C VAL A 27 -1.64 14.58 3.55
N VAL A 28 -1.48 14.73 2.24
CA VAL A 28 -1.52 13.60 1.31
C VAL A 28 -0.33 12.66 1.55
N THR A 29 0.86 13.22 1.76
CA THR A 29 2.07 12.45 2.06
C THR A 29 1.89 11.60 3.32
N THR A 30 1.42 12.19 4.41
CA THR A 30 1.17 11.45 5.66
C THR A 30 0.09 10.38 5.46
N ASN A 31 -1.02 10.70 4.80
CA ASN A 31 -2.09 9.74 4.56
C ASN A 31 -1.61 8.56 3.71
N TYR A 32 -0.81 8.80 2.68
CA TYR A 32 -0.27 7.75 1.82
C TYR A 32 0.69 6.85 2.60
N VAL A 33 1.60 7.43 3.39
CA VAL A 33 2.53 6.66 4.22
C VAL A 33 1.80 5.81 5.27
N VAL A 34 0.79 6.37 5.94
CA VAL A 34 -0.03 5.63 6.92
C VAL A 34 -0.76 4.46 6.26
N ASN A 35 -1.37 4.70 5.09
CA ASN A 35 -2.11 3.67 4.36
C ASN A 35 -1.17 2.56 3.84
N ALA A 36 -0.01 2.95 3.31
CA ALA A 36 1.03 2.03 2.85
C ALA A 36 1.60 1.19 4.02
N ARG A 37 1.85 1.80 5.17
CA ARG A 37 2.32 1.11 6.38
C ARG A 37 1.31 0.06 6.84
N ALA A 38 0.03 0.40 6.87
CA ALA A 38 -1.03 -0.54 7.23
C ALA A 38 -1.10 -1.74 6.27
N PHE A 39 -0.80 -1.51 4.98
CA PHE A 39 -0.72 -2.58 3.98
C PHE A 39 0.50 -3.48 4.20
N LEU A 40 1.70 -2.90 4.35
CA LEU A 40 2.94 -3.66 4.61
C LEU A 40 2.85 -4.49 5.89
N HIS A 41 2.28 -3.94 6.96
CA HIS A 41 2.04 -4.70 8.19
C HIS A 41 1.07 -5.88 7.97
N ALA A 42 0.03 -5.70 7.16
CA ALA A 42 -0.88 -6.79 6.82
C ALA A 42 -0.23 -7.88 5.95
N LEU A 43 0.73 -7.52 5.10
CA LEU A 43 1.55 -8.48 4.35
C LEU A 43 2.55 -9.21 5.24
N GLY A 44 3.24 -8.49 6.13
CA GLY A 44 4.18 -9.07 7.09
C GLY A 44 3.52 -10.11 7.99
N ARG A 45 2.27 -9.86 8.43
CA ARG A 45 1.45 -10.85 9.17
C ARG A 45 1.14 -12.11 8.38
N LYS A 46 1.19 -12.06 7.05
CA LYS A 46 0.98 -13.21 6.15
C LYS A 46 2.29 -13.80 5.62
N GLY A 47 3.44 -13.22 5.97
CA GLY A 47 4.74 -13.62 5.41
C GLY A 47 4.90 -13.30 3.93
N ILE A 48 4.14 -12.34 3.39
CA ILE A 48 4.21 -11.93 1.98
C ILE A 48 5.17 -10.73 1.86
N ASP A 49 6.13 -10.81 0.93
CA ASP A 49 7.01 -9.68 0.60
C ASP A 49 6.32 -8.76 -0.41
N ALA A 50 6.42 -7.44 -0.21
CA ALA A 50 5.88 -6.43 -1.12
C ALA A 50 6.40 -6.56 -2.56
N ARG A 51 7.58 -7.16 -2.77
CA ARG A 51 8.17 -7.43 -4.08
C ARG A 51 7.44 -8.51 -4.88
N VAL A 52 6.74 -9.43 -4.21
CA VAL A 52 6.02 -10.56 -4.85
C VAL A 52 4.51 -10.47 -4.70
N VAL A 53 4.00 -9.33 -4.20
CA VAL A 53 2.56 -9.08 -4.05
C VAL A 53 1.85 -9.21 -5.39
N LEU A 54 0.75 -9.97 -5.39
CA LEU A 54 -0.14 -10.10 -6.54
C LEU A 54 -1.36 -9.18 -6.42
N LEU A 55 -2.04 -8.94 -7.56
CA LEU A 55 -3.31 -8.20 -7.60
C LEU A 55 -4.34 -8.78 -6.61
N THR A 56 -4.39 -10.11 -6.50
CA THR A 56 -5.27 -10.83 -5.56
C THR A 56 -4.98 -10.52 -4.11
N ASP A 57 -3.73 -10.26 -3.73
CA ASP A 57 -3.36 -9.93 -2.35
C ASP A 57 -3.82 -8.51 -1.99
N VAL A 58 -3.70 -7.58 -2.94
CA VAL A 58 -4.21 -6.21 -2.81
C VAL A 58 -5.73 -6.21 -2.68
N ASP A 59 -6.45 -6.92 -3.56
CA ASP A 59 -7.91 -6.98 -3.49
C ASP A 59 -8.39 -7.68 -2.22
N ARG A 60 -7.72 -8.75 -1.79
CA ARG A 60 -8.02 -9.42 -0.50
C ARG A 60 -7.77 -8.50 0.69
N TYR A 61 -6.72 -7.68 0.66
CA TYR A 61 -6.46 -6.69 1.70
C TYR A 61 -7.57 -5.62 1.74
N LEU A 62 -7.93 -5.05 0.60
CA LEU A 62 -8.99 -4.04 0.51
C LEU A 62 -10.36 -4.58 0.94
N ALA A 63 -10.68 -5.82 0.56
CA ALA A 63 -11.89 -6.52 1.04
C ALA A 63 -11.86 -6.80 2.55
N GLY A 64 -10.67 -6.99 3.13
CA GLY A 64 -10.49 -7.12 4.57
C GLY A 64 -10.77 -5.80 5.32
N LEU A 65 -10.39 -4.66 4.74
CA LEU A 65 -10.66 -3.35 5.33
C LEU A 65 -12.15 -3.02 5.38
N THR A 66 -12.91 -3.39 4.33
CA THR A 66 -14.37 -3.20 4.30
C THR A 66 -15.08 -4.10 5.30
N ARG A 67 -14.64 -5.36 5.47
CA ARG A 67 -15.23 -6.29 6.45
C ARG A 67 -14.97 -5.89 7.90
N ARG A 68 -13.76 -5.44 8.24
CA ARG A 68 -13.37 -5.10 9.63
C ARG A 68 -14.16 -3.94 10.24
N ARG A 69 -14.78 -3.09 9.41
CA ARG A 69 -15.60 -1.96 9.87
C ARG A 69 -17.11 -2.24 9.91
N GLY A 70 -17.52 -3.49 9.73
CA GLY A 70 -18.88 -3.95 10.00
C GLY A 70 -19.97 -3.16 9.27
N GLN A 71 -20.21 -3.50 8.00
CA GLN A 71 -21.32 -3.00 7.15
C GLN A 71 -21.45 -1.47 6.93
N CYS A 72 -20.76 -0.62 7.69
CA CYS A 72 -20.65 0.81 7.41
C CYS A 72 -19.88 0.99 6.11
N LYS A 73 -20.56 1.47 5.06
CA LYS A 73 -19.93 1.85 3.80
C LYS A 73 -18.85 2.88 4.11
N LEU A 74 -17.59 2.45 4.07
CA LEU A 74 -16.45 3.36 4.11
C LEU A 74 -16.67 4.45 3.07
N PRO A 75 -16.34 5.72 3.37
CA PRO A 75 -16.38 6.76 2.36
C PRO A 75 -15.59 6.28 1.14
N ALA A 76 -16.21 6.27 -0.05
CA ALA A 76 -15.57 5.78 -1.26
C ALA A 76 -14.25 6.50 -1.55
N MET A 77 -14.11 7.74 -1.04
CA MET A 77 -12.87 8.51 -1.08
C MET A 77 -11.75 7.86 -0.25
N TRP A 78 -12.06 7.34 0.94
CA TRP A 78 -11.08 6.67 1.80
C TRP A 78 -10.51 5.41 1.15
N LEU A 79 -11.38 4.55 0.61
CA LEU A 79 -10.95 3.34 -0.13
C LEU A 79 -10.13 3.68 -1.37
N ARG A 80 -10.49 4.75 -2.08
CA ARG A 80 -9.72 5.25 -3.23
C ARG A 80 -8.33 5.73 -2.81
N SER A 81 -8.21 6.51 -1.73
CA SER A 81 -6.93 6.96 -1.20
C SER A 81 -6.07 5.78 -0.73
N HIS A 82 -6.67 4.78 -0.09
CA HIS A 82 -5.97 3.55 0.32
C HIS A 82 -5.44 2.78 -0.87
N ARG A 83 -6.28 2.56 -1.89
CA ARG A 83 -5.89 1.88 -3.13
C ARG A 83 -4.79 2.65 -3.87
N ALA A 84 -4.90 3.96 -3.99
CA ALA A 84 -3.90 4.79 -4.67
C ALA A 84 -2.54 4.74 -3.96
N ALA A 85 -2.52 4.82 -2.62
CA ALA A 85 -1.29 4.71 -1.83
C ALA A 85 -0.62 3.34 -2.01
N VAL A 86 -1.41 2.26 -1.96
CA VAL A 86 -0.90 0.89 -2.16
C VAL A 86 -0.37 0.70 -3.58
N GLN A 87 -1.10 1.15 -4.60
CA GLN A 87 -0.65 1.06 -5.99
C GLN A 87 0.64 1.83 -6.24
N MET A 88 0.79 3.02 -5.64
CA MET A 88 2.00 3.83 -5.77
C MET A 88 3.20 3.18 -5.08
N LEU A 89 3.02 2.66 -3.86
CA LEU A 89 4.03 1.87 -3.17
C LEU A 89 4.49 0.69 -4.04
N LEU A 90 3.54 -0.07 -4.61
CA LEU A 90 3.85 -1.23 -5.44
C LEU A 90 4.56 -0.85 -6.75
N ARG A 91 4.24 0.32 -7.35
CA ARG A 91 5.04 0.85 -8.47
C ARG A 91 6.48 1.10 -8.08
N LEU A 92 6.73 1.66 -6.89
CA LEU A 92 8.10 1.93 -6.42
C LEU A 92 8.86 0.63 -6.11
N VAL A 93 8.18 -0.37 -5.56
CA VAL A 93 8.80 -1.64 -5.14
C VAL A 93 9.00 -2.62 -6.30
N GLN A 94 8.01 -2.75 -7.18
CA GLN A 94 8.01 -3.71 -8.29
C GLN A 94 8.38 -3.08 -9.63
N GLY A 95 8.62 -1.77 -9.66
CA GLY A 95 8.88 -0.98 -10.87
C GLY A 95 7.63 -0.68 -11.70
N GLN A 96 6.74 -1.66 -11.89
CA GLN A 96 5.49 -1.49 -12.63
C GLN A 96 4.30 -2.10 -11.87
N TRP A 97 3.26 -1.29 -11.68
CA TRP A 97 1.99 -1.73 -11.10
C TRP A 97 0.78 -1.07 -11.81
N PRO A 98 -0.29 -1.81 -12.13
CA PRO A 98 -0.43 -3.27 -11.97
C PRO A 98 0.62 -4.03 -12.79
N PRO A 99 1.03 -5.24 -12.36
CA PRO A 99 1.94 -6.06 -13.15
C PRO A 99 1.30 -6.21 -14.52
N LYS A 100 2.09 -5.95 -15.57
CA LYS A 100 1.64 -6.11 -16.95
C LYS A 100 1.13 -7.55 -17.03
N THR A 101 -0.19 -7.73 -17.06
CA THR A 101 -0.81 -9.05 -17.17
C THR A 101 -0.18 -9.68 -18.38
N MET A 102 0.70 -10.66 -18.17
CA MET A 102 1.14 -11.49 -19.26
C MET A 102 -0.13 -12.19 -19.74
N PRO A 103 -0.55 -11.97 -21.00
CA PRO A 103 -1.78 -12.54 -21.53
C PRO A 103 -1.76 -14.06 -21.49
#